data_AF-A0A1V3ICP7-F1
#
_entry.id   AF-A0A1V3ICP7-F1
#
_cell.length_a   1.000
_cell.length_b   1.000
_cell.length_c   1.000
_cell.angle_alpha   90.00
_cell.angle_beta   90.00
_cell.angle_gamma   90.00
#
_symmetry.space_group_name_H-M   'P 1'
#
loop_
_entity.id
_entity.type
_entity.pdbx_description
1 polymer ?
#
loop_
_entity_poly.entity_id
_entity_poly.type
_entity_poly.pdbx_seq_one_letter_code
_entity_poly.pdbx_strand_id
1 'polypeptide(L)'
;MRKGATLVELVIGLAILSMALSFTFPLWQMENPKRILAKEQHRLYLFLRQIQGRAENSAEIWLILANRHPITKHWCMTAQIKHEKRCDCFNPTTCPKTLYAHFYFPYFEGQTTIISPKLYPIEVARFNGIRNTVDANCFLLQAGEEHTLFSFFNVGSVKLKSNQSASACTR
;
A
#
# COMPACT_ATOMS: atom_id res chain seq x y z
N MET A 1 14.08 -59.98 -10.30
CA MET A 1 15.36 -59.35 -10.71
C MET A 1 15.20 -57.84 -10.61
N ARG A 2 15.85 -57.18 -9.64
CA ARG A 2 15.87 -55.71 -9.55
C ARG A 2 16.82 -55.20 -10.63
N LYS A 3 16.29 -54.57 -11.68
CA LYS A 3 17.12 -53.85 -12.65
C LYS A 3 17.75 -52.67 -11.91
N GLY A 4 19.07 -52.69 -11.74
CA GLY A 4 19.80 -51.58 -11.14
C GLY A 4 19.75 -50.37 -12.06
N ALA A 5 19.48 -49.19 -11.49
CA ALA A 5 19.52 -47.94 -12.24
C ALA A 5 20.95 -47.70 -12.74
N THR A 6 21.09 -47.32 -14.00
CA THR A 6 22.39 -46.94 -14.56
C THR A 6 22.82 -45.58 -14.00
N LEU A 7 24.13 -45.35 -13.89
CA LEU A 7 24.68 -44.10 -13.37
C LEU A 7 24.21 -42.88 -14.19
N VAL A 8 23.98 -43.08 -15.49
CA VAL A 8 23.44 -42.07 -16.41
C VAL A 8 21.98 -41.73 -16.09
N GLU A 9 21.12 -42.72 -15.84
CA GLU A 9 19.72 -42.47 -15.42
C GLU A 9 19.64 -41.70 -14.10
N LEU A 10 20.55 -41.96 -13.17
CA LEU A 10 20.64 -41.23 -11.90
C LEU A 10 20.99 -39.75 -12.09
N VAL A 11 21.96 -39.45 -12.97
CA VAL A 11 22.36 -38.07 -13.28
C VAL A 11 21.26 -37.32 -14.02
N ILE A 12 20.61 -37.96 -14.99
CA ILE A 12 19.48 -37.37 -15.72
C ILE A 12 18.31 -37.12 -14.77
N GLY A 13 17.99 -38.06 -13.88
CA GLY A 13 16.95 -37.90 -12.88
C GLY A 13 17.21 -36.73 -11.93
N LEU A 14 18.45 -36.59 -11.44
CA LEU A 14 18.87 -35.46 -10.60
C LEU A 14 18.80 -34.11 -11.34
N ALA A 15 19.16 -34.07 -12.61
CA ALA A 15 19.08 -32.87 -13.44
C ALA A 15 17.63 -32.42 -13.68
N ILE A 16 16.72 -33.37 -13.96
CA ILE A 16 15.30 -33.07 -14.14
C ILE A 16 14.69 -32.57 -12.81
N LEU A 17 15.05 -33.22 -11.69
CA LEU A 17 14.57 -32.82 -10.36
C LEU A 17 15.04 -31.42 -9.97
N SER A 18 16.31 -31.08 -10.22
CA SER A 18 16.86 -29.74 -9.90
C SER A 18 16.23 -28.65 -10.77
N MET A 19 15.95 -28.95 -12.03
CA MET A 19 15.29 -28.03 -12.95
C MET A 19 13.83 -27.81 -12.54
N ALA A 20 13.10 -28.87 -12.16
CA ALA A 20 11.73 -28.77 -11.65
C ALA A 20 11.65 -27.94 -10.34
N LEU A 21 12.58 -28.16 -9.41
CA LEU A 21 12.66 -27.39 -8.16
C LEU A 21 12.94 -25.90 -8.43
N SER A 22 13.75 -25.59 -9.43
CA SER A 22 14.07 -24.21 -9.84
C SER A 22 12.83 -23.42 -10.28
N PHE A 23 11.83 -24.09 -10.84
CA PHE A 23 10.55 -23.48 -11.25
C PHE A 23 9.54 -23.31 -10.11
N THR A 24 9.69 -24.01 -8.97
CA THR A 24 8.77 -23.87 -7.83
C THR A 24 9.16 -22.74 -6.85
N PHE A 25 10.44 -22.34 -6.82
CA PHE A 25 10.91 -21.22 -6.00
C PHE A 25 10.22 -19.86 -6.21
N PRO A 26 9.84 -19.42 -7.44
CA PRO A 26 9.24 -18.10 -7.63
C PRO A 26 7.83 -17.96 -7.02
N LEU A 27 7.08 -19.05 -6.86
CA LEU A 27 5.71 -19.01 -6.34
C LEU A 27 5.67 -18.81 -4.82
N TRP A 28 6.57 -19.46 -4.07
CA TRP A 28 6.62 -19.32 -2.61
C TRP A 28 7.08 -17.91 -2.16
N GLN A 29 7.89 -17.23 -2.99
CA GLN A 29 8.30 -15.85 -2.71
C GLN A 29 7.18 -14.80 -2.87
N MET A 30 6.05 -15.15 -3.52
CA MET A 30 4.91 -14.24 -3.69
C MET A 30 4.10 -14.05 -2.40
N GLU A 31 4.08 -15.05 -1.52
CA GLU A 31 3.34 -14.99 -0.25
C GLU A 31 4.15 -14.41 0.91
N ASN A 32 5.40 -13.99 0.68
CA ASN A 32 6.23 -13.44 1.74
C ASN A 32 5.69 -12.06 2.19
N PRO A 33 5.15 -11.93 3.42
CA PRO A 33 4.50 -10.71 3.88
C PRO A 33 5.43 -9.48 3.86
N LYS A 34 6.74 -9.67 4.08
CA LYS A 34 7.73 -8.59 4.00
C LYS A 34 7.86 -8.03 2.59
N ARG A 35 7.85 -8.90 1.56
CA ARG A 35 7.94 -8.47 0.17
C ARG A 35 6.66 -7.80 -0.31
N ILE A 36 5.51 -8.37 0.07
CA ILE A 36 4.20 -7.78 -0.18
C ILE A 36 4.15 -6.37 0.40
N LEU A 37 4.49 -6.24 1.70
CA LEU A 37 4.50 -4.97 2.38
C LEU A 37 5.46 -3.97 1.73
N ALA A 38 6.71 -4.37 1.43
CA ALA A 38 7.69 -3.47 0.83
C ALA A 38 7.26 -2.95 -0.54
N LYS A 39 6.69 -3.82 -1.39
CA LYS A 39 6.17 -3.42 -2.70
C LYS A 39 4.98 -2.48 -2.57
N GLU A 40 4.02 -2.83 -1.72
CA GLU A 40 2.82 -2.02 -1.50
C GLU A 40 3.17 -0.66 -0.88
N GLN A 41 4.09 -0.65 0.10
CA GLN A 41 4.63 0.55 0.71
C GLN A 41 5.26 1.48 -0.33
N HIS A 42 6.09 0.94 -1.23
CA HIS A 42 6.74 1.75 -2.25
C HIS A 42 5.74 2.35 -3.24
N ARG A 43 4.76 1.56 -3.71
CA ARG A 43 3.69 2.04 -4.61
C ARG A 43 2.86 3.13 -3.96
N LEU A 44 2.43 2.92 -2.72
CA LEU A 44 1.66 3.90 -1.96
C LEU A 44 2.47 5.18 -1.70
N TYR A 45 3.76 5.05 -1.40
CA TYR A 45 4.66 6.19 -1.25
C TYR A 45 4.75 7.01 -2.55
N LEU A 46 4.93 6.36 -3.70
CA LEU A 46 4.98 7.05 -5.00
C LEU A 46 3.66 7.76 -5.31
N PHE A 47 2.53 7.11 -5.05
CA PHE A 47 1.20 7.73 -5.18
C PHE A 47 1.10 9.00 -4.33
N LEU A 48 1.41 8.92 -3.03
CA LEU A 48 1.37 10.07 -2.12
C LEU A 48 2.32 11.18 -2.56
N ARG A 49 3.53 10.84 -3.03
CA ARG A 49 4.51 11.81 -3.54
C ARG A 49 4.02 12.52 -4.80
N GLN A 50 3.34 11.81 -5.69
CA GLN A 50 2.73 12.40 -6.87
C GLN A 50 1.62 13.38 -6.49
N ILE A 51 0.76 13.02 -5.54
CA ILE A 51 -0.30 13.91 -5.05
C ILE A 51 0.29 15.13 -4.35
N GLN A 52 1.35 14.96 -3.57
CA GLN A 52 2.07 16.07 -2.96
C GLN A 52 2.57 17.05 -4.02
N GLY A 53 3.23 16.57 -5.09
CA GLY A 53 3.68 17.45 -6.18
C GLY A 53 2.53 18.16 -6.88
N ARG A 54 1.33 17.54 -6.97
CA ARG A 54 0.13 18.22 -7.49
C ARG A 54 -0.37 19.30 -6.54
N ALA A 55 -0.36 19.06 -5.24
CA ALA A 55 -0.73 20.05 -4.23
C ALA A 55 0.20 21.27 -4.31
N GLU A 56 1.52 21.03 -4.35
CA GLU A 56 2.54 22.09 -4.50
C GLU A 56 2.33 22.92 -5.77
N ASN A 57 2.03 22.27 -6.91
CA ASN A 57 1.82 22.98 -8.18
C ASN A 57 0.48 23.70 -8.31
N SER A 58 -0.56 23.24 -7.62
CA SER A 58 -1.90 23.86 -7.67
C SER A 58 -2.10 24.95 -6.63
N ALA A 59 -1.24 25.03 -5.61
CA ALA A 59 -1.43 25.87 -4.42
C ALA A 59 -2.77 25.62 -3.70
N GLU A 60 -3.38 24.44 -3.91
CA GLU A 60 -4.64 24.05 -3.28
C GLU A 60 -4.39 23.10 -2.10
N ILE A 61 -5.43 22.90 -1.29
CA ILE A 61 -5.40 21.92 -0.21
C ILE A 61 -5.95 20.61 -0.75
N TRP A 62 -5.12 19.57 -0.72
CA TRP A 62 -5.50 18.21 -1.11
C TRP A 62 -5.81 17.37 0.13
N LEU A 63 -7.00 16.79 0.16
CA LEU A 63 -7.45 15.87 1.20
C LEU A 63 -7.09 14.44 0.81
N ILE A 64 -6.43 13.72 1.71
CA ILE A 64 -6.19 12.29 1.58
C ILE A 64 -7.20 11.55 2.46
N LEU A 65 -8.01 10.71 1.84
CA LEU A 65 -9.05 9.91 2.46
C LEU A 65 -8.66 8.44 2.31
N ALA A 66 -8.82 7.65 3.37
CA ALA A 66 -8.65 6.20 3.32
C ALA A 66 -9.97 5.53 3.68
N ASN A 67 -10.47 4.65 2.82
CA ASN A 67 -11.64 3.84 3.14
C ASN A 67 -11.21 2.38 3.36
N ARG A 68 -11.85 1.71 4.31
CA ARG A 68 -11.60 0.31 4.61
C ARG A 68 -12.91 -0.38 4.96
N HIS A 69 -13.22 -1.45 4.24
CA HIS A 69 -14.38 -2.27 4.50
C HIS A 69 -14.22 -2.99 5.87
N PRO A 70 -15.22 -2.94 6.77
CA PRO A 70 -15.09 -3.41 8.15
C PRO A 70 -14.82 -4.92 8.26
N ILE A 71 -15.45 -5.71 7.38
CA ILE A 71 -15.39 -7.18 7.38
C ILE A 71 -14.20 -7.68 6.55
N THR A 72 -14.25 -7.46 5.24
CA THR A 72 -13.26 -7.97 4.28
C THR A 72 -11.87 -7.30 4.37
N LYS A 73 -11.71 -6.24 5.16
CA LYS A 73 -10.48 -5.42 5.29
C LYS A 73 -9.94 -4.84 3.97
N HIS A 74 -10.68 -4.97 2.88
CA HIS A 74 -10.35 -4.32 1.62
C HIS A 74 -10.30 -2.82 1.86
N TRP A 75 -9.32 -2.17 1.29
CA TRP A 75 -9.08 -0.75 1.51
C TRP A 75 -8.72 -0.08 0.20
N CYS A 76 -8.91 1.23 0.17
CA CYS A 76 -8.53 2.08 -0.93
C CYS A 76 -8.24 3.49 -0.40
N MET A 77 -7.57 4.31 -1.21
CA MET A 77 -7.36 5.72 -0.89
C MET A 77 -7.89 6.62 -1.99
N THR A 78 -8.35 7.79 -1.58
CA THR A 78 -8.70 8.90 -2.47
C THR A 78 -7.84 10.10 -2.10
N ALA A 79 -7.30 10.77 -3.10
CA ALA A 79 -6.76 12.11 -2.99
C ALA A 79 -7.63 13.05 -3.81
N GLN A 80 -8.10 14.14 -3.22
CA GLN A 80 -8.95 15.11 -3.91
C GLN A 80 -8.67 16.53 -3.44
N ILE A 81 -9.10 17.53 -4.20
CA ILE A 81 -9.09 18.91 -3.75
C ILE A 81 -10.12 19.11 -2.63
N LYS A 82 -9.81 19.99 -1.67
CA LYS A 82 -10.68 20.32 -0.54
C LYS A 82 -12.02 20.83 -1.05
N HIS A 83 -13.09 20.12 -0.69
CA HIS A 83 -14.47 20.47 -1.00
C HIS A 83 -15.41 19.85 0.03
N GLU A 84 -16.65 20.34 0.10
CA GLU A 84 -17.70 19.76 0.95
C GLU A 84 -18.02 18.29 0.60
N LYS A 85 -18.06 17.95 -0.70
CA LYS A 85 -18.30 16.58 -1.15
C LYS A 85 -16.99 15.79 -1.09
N ARG A 86 -17.03 14.67 -0.37
CA ARG A 86 -15.92 13.72 -0.24
C ARG A 86 -16.17 12.51 -1.13
N CYS A 87 -15.16 12.07 -1.85
CA CYS A 87 -15.26 10.98 -2.80
C CYS A 87 -14.87 9.66 -2.15
N ASP A 88 -15.80 8.72 -2.20
CA ASP A 88 -15.60 7.35 -1.76
C ASP A 88 -14.86 6.55 -2.85
N CYS A 89 -13.70 5.99 -2.51
CA CYS A 89 -12.92 5.18 -3.43
C CYS A 89 -13.57 3.83 -3.77
N PHE A 90 -14.54 3.35 -2.97
CA PHE A 90 -15.34 2.18 -3.38
C PHE A 90 -16.34 2.49 -4.49
N ASN A 91 -16.71 3.77 -4.65
CA ASN A 91 -17.69 4.22 -5.64
C ASN A 91 -17.16 5.40 -6.47
N PRO A 92 -16.04 5.23 -7.21
CA PRO A 92 -15.33 6.35 -7.85
C PRO A 92 -16.15 7.06 -8.93
N THR A 93 -17.11 6.35 -9.55
CA THR A 93 -18.01 6.90 -10.58
C THR A 93 -18.97 7.96 -10.06
N THR A 94 -19.24 7.97 -8.74
CA THR A 94 -20.13 8.95 -8.09
C THR A 94 -19.45 10.28 -7.77
N CYS A 95 -18.13 10.33 -7.94
CA CYS A 95 -17.30 11.49 -7.65
C CYS A 95 -17.39 12.52 -8.79
N PRO A 96 -17.73 13.79 -8.51
CA PRO A 96 -17.70 14.85 -9.50
C PRO A 96 -16.29 15.05 -10.07
N LYS A 97 -16.20 15.22 -11.39
CA LYS A 97 -14.92 15.46 -12.08
C LYS A 97 -14.23 16.75 -11.65
N THR A 98 -15.00 17.73 -11.13
CA THR A 98 -14.48 19.02 -10.63
C THR A 98 -13.55 18.87 -9.44
N LEU A 99 -13.59 17.75 -8.72
CA LEU A 99 -12.76 17.51 -7.53
C LEU A 99 -11.36 16.97 -7.85
N TYR A 100 -11.09 16.68 -9.13
CA TYR A 100 -9.83 16.09 -9.61
C TYR A 100 -9.36 14.92 -8.75
N ALA A 101 -10.30 14.03 -8.39
CA ALA A 101 -10.01 12.92 -7.49
C ALA A 101 -9.11 11.88 -8.15
N HIS A 102 -8.07 11.49 -7.43
CA HIS A 102 -7.18 10.39 -7.75
C HIS A 102 -7.43 9.24 -6.78
N PHE A 103 -7.54 8.03 -7.31
CA PHE A 103 -7.84 6.84 -6.53
C PHE A 103 -6.63 5.90 -6.53
N TYR A 104 -6.38 5.30 -5.38
CA TYR A 104 -5.39 4.26 -5.19
C TYR A 104 -6.09 2.99 -4.73
N PHE A 105 -5.82 1.90 -5.44
CA PHE A 105 -6.27 0.55 -5.11
C PHE A 105 -5.04 -0.31 -4.82
N PRO A 106 -5.08 -1.13 -3.74
CA PRO A 106 -3.94 -1.95 -3.37
C PRO A 106 -3.63 -2.97 -4.46
N TYR A 107 -2.35 -3.22 -4.71
CA TYR A 107 -1.96 -4.20 -5.71
C TYR A 107 -2.15 -5.64 -5.20
N PHE A 108 -1.94 -5.83 -3.90
CA PHE A 108 -2.16 -7.11 -3.21
C PHE A 108 -3.47 -7.05 -2.42
N GLU A 109 -4.59 -7.12 -3.16
CA GLU A 109 -5.94 -7.18 -2.58
C GLU A 109 -6.08 -8.37 -1.62
N GLY A 110 -6.73 -8.15 -0.47
CA GLY A 110 -6.91 -9.16 0.58
C GLY A 110 -5.65 -9.51 1.39
N GLN A 111 -4.45 -9.17 0.92
CA GLN A 111 -3.19 -9.46 1.62
C GLN A 111 -2.66 -8.26 2.41
N THR A 112 -3.17 -7.07 2.11
CA THR A 112 -2.78 -5.82 2.77
C THR A 112 -3.99 -5.11 3.37
N THR A 113 -3.77 -4.40 4.48
CA THR A 113 -4.79 -3.55 5.11
C THR A 113 -4.18 -2.24 5.58
N ILE A 114 -5.01 -1.21 5.65
CA ILE A 114 -4.68 0.04 6.35
C ILE A 114 -5.28 0.03 7.75
N ILE A 115 -4.57 0.60 8.71
CA ILE A 115 -5.06 0.89 10.06
C ILE A 115 -4.80 2.37 10.34
N SER A 116 -5.85 3.13 10.61
CA SER A 116 -5.76 4.53 10.99
C SER A 116 -6.87 4.88 11.99
N PRO A 117 -6.64 5.80 12.93
CA PRO A 117 -7.71 6.35 13.76
C PRO A 117 -8.74 7.14 12.95
N LYS A 118 -8.36 7.64 11.77
CA LYS A 118 -9.22 8.39 10.86
C LYS A 118 -9.46 7.55 9.62
N LEU A 119 -10.70 7.25 9.33
CA LEU A 119 -11.11 6.61 8.07
C LEU A 119 -12.22 7.45 7.47
N TYR A 120 -12.45 7.25 6.17
CA TYR A 120 -13.55 7.85 5.43
C TYR A 120 -14.85 7.78 6.26
N PRO A 121 -15.58 8.90 6.41
CA PRO A 121 -15.45 10.14 5.65
C PRO A 121 -14.35 11.09 6.13
N ILE A 122 -13.64 10.82 7.22
CA ILE A 122 -12.61 11.71 7.78
C ILE A 122 -11.29 11.55 7.02
N GLU A 123 -10.57 12.65 6.81
CA GLU A 123 -9.28 12.65 6.13
C GLU A 123 -8.15 12.10 7.01
N VAL A 124 -7.34 11.22 6.40
CA VAL A 124 -6.12 10.70 7.02
C VAL A 124 -4.98 11.69 6.94
N ALA A 125 -4.97 12.59 5.96
CA ALA A 125 -3.95 13.64 5.84
C ALA A 125 -4.46 14.79 4.97
N ARG A 126 -3.80 15.95 5.06
CA ARG A 126 -4.06 17.10 4.19
C ARG A 126 -2.74 17.64 3.65
N PHE A 127 -2.55 17.69 2.35
CA PHE A 127 -1.39 18.34 1.75
C PHE A 127 -1.75 19.78 1.39
N ASN A 128 -1.07 20.75 2.00
CA ASN A 128 -1.29 22.17 1.73
C ASN A 128 -0.24 22.70 0.76
N GLY A 129 -0.65 23.03 -0.47
CA GLY A 129 0.25 23.59 -1.48
C GLY A 129 0.80 25.00 -1.18
N ILE A 130 0.15 25.77 -0.30
CA ILE A 130 0.55 27.17 -0.01
C ILE A 130 1.67 27.21 1.05
N ARG A 131 1.58 26.35 2.07
CA ARG A 131 2.53 26.36 3.20
C ARG A 131 3.49 25.18 3.19
N ASN A 132 3.40 24.26 2.22
CA ASN A 132 4.06 22.95 2.25
C ASN A 132 3.86 22.22 3.60
N THR A 133 2.71 22.43 4.24
CA THR A 133 2.37 21.84 5.53
C THR A 133 1.47 20.64 5.32
N VAL A 134 1.70 19.58 6.08
CA VAL A 134 0.77 18.46 6.20
C VAL A 134 0.23 18.43 7.60
N ASP A 135 -1.09 18.39 7.78
CA ASP A 135 -1.66 18.18 9.11
C ASP A 135 -1.23 16.80 9.61
N ALA A 136 -0.44 16.80 10.70
CA ALA A 136 0.19 15.62 11.26
C ALA A 136 -0.85 14.55 11.63
N ASN A 137 -0.86 13.50 10.83
CA ASN A 137 -1.62 12.29 11.05
C ASN A 137 -0.76 11.11 10.59
N CYS A 138 -1.19 9.90 10.93
CA CYS A 138 -0.52 8.71 10.45
C CYS A 138 -1.49 7.57 10.24
N PHE A 139 -1.00 6.59 9.49
CA PHE A 139 -1.66 5.31 9.33
C PHE A 139 -0.60 4.22 9.20
N LEU A 140 -0.99 3.00 9.53
CA LEU A 140 -0.20 1.81 9.28
C LEU A 140 -0.68 1.15 8.00
N LEU A 141 0.27 0.67 7.22
CA LEU A 141 0.05 -0.34 6.20
C LEU A 141 0.56 -1.67 6.75
N GLN A 142 -0.26 -2.72 6.68
CA GLN A 142 0.04 -4.04 7.23
C GLN A 142 -0.14 -5.12 6.16
N ALA A 143 0.75 -6.11 6.17
CA ALA A 143 0.64 -7.36 5.43
C ALA A 143 1.04 -8.53 6.35
N GLY A 144 0.12 -9.45 6.64
CA GLY A 144 0.35 -10.47 7.67
C GLY A 144 0.70 -9.83 9.03
N GLU A 145 1.82 -10.24 9.62
CA GLU A 145 2.35 -9.64 10.87
C GLU A 145 3.24 -8.41 10.65
N GLU A 146 3.67 -8.19 9.41
CA GLU A 146 4.55 -7.09 9.06
C GLU A 146 3.75 -5.80 8.88
N HIS A 147 4.26 -4.70 9.42
CA HIS A 147 3.61 -3.40 9.33
C HIS A 147 4.62 -2.26 9.20
N THR A 148 4.20 -1.20 8.51
CA THR A 148 4.99 0.00 8.28
C THR A 148 4.14 1.24 8.57
N LEU A 149 4.76 2.23 9.21
CA LEU A 149 4.11 3.47 9.59
C LEU A 149 4.34 4.54 8.53
N PHE A 150 3.24 5.08 8.01
CA PHE A 150 3.23 6.32 7.24
C PHE A 150 2.94 7.47 8.19
N SER A 151 3.97 8.26 8.49
CA SER A 151 3.83 9.47 9.30
C SER A 151 4.02 10.70 8.42
N PHE A 152 3.00 11.56 8.45
CA PHE A 152 3.03 12.83 7.75
C PHE A 152 3.52 13.92 8.71
N PHE A 153 4.61 14.60 8.34
CA PHE A 153 5.15 15.70 9.13
C PHE A 153 4.74 17.05 8.52
N ASN A 154 4.56 18.06 9.38
CA ASN A 154 4.18 19.45 9.07
C ASN A 154 5.06 20.19 8.05
N VAL A 155 6.08 19.55 7.48
CA VAL A 155 7.02 20.08 6.48
C VAL A 155 6.88 19.41 5.10
N GLY A 156 5.76 18.72 4.83
CA GLY A 156 5.57 18.07 3.53
C GLY A 156 6.32 16.74 3.39
N SER A 157 7.00 16.25 4.41
CA SER A 157 7.73 14.98 4.31
C SER A 157 6.88 13.79 4.75
N VAL A 158 6.78 12.79 3.88
CA VAL A 158 6.27 11.46 4.21
C VAL A 158 7.46 10.65 4.73
N LYS A 159 7.49 10.31 6.02
CA LYS A 159 8.52 9.43 6.59
C LYS A 159 7.95 8.04 6.78
N LEU A 160 8.75 7.06 6.36
CA LEU A 160 8.50 5.64 6.54
C LEU A 160 9.27 5.19 7.79
N LYS A 161 8.58 4.54 8.73
CA LYS A 161 9.22 3.88 9.87
C LYS A 161 8.79 2.42 9.93
N SER A 162 9.76 1.51 9.84
CA SER A 162 9.54 0.06 9.93
C SER A 162 9.34 -0.38 11.39
N ASN A 163 8.49 -1.37 11.64
CA ASN A 163 8.34 -2.07 12.92
C ASN A 163 7.97 -1.17 14.12
N GLN A 164 7.09 -0.18 13.92
CA GLN A 164 6.54 0.61 15.02
C GLN A 164 5.13 0.14 15.39
N SER A 165 4.90 -0.10 16.68
CA SER A 165 3.62 -0.54 17.22
C SER A 165 2.46 0.38 16.81
N ALA A 166 1.26 -0.20 16.63
CA ALA A 166 0.03 0.53 16.29
C ALA A 166 -0.31 1.67 17.25
N SER A 167 0.24 1.64 18.47
CA SER A 167 0.16 2.71 19.46
C SER A 167 0.85 4.02 19.05
N ALA A 168 1.67 4.02 17.99
CA ALA A 168 2.35 5.21 17.48
C ALA A 168 1.38 6.21 16.82
N CYS A 169 0.20 5.77 16.39
CA CYS A 169 -0.84 6.62 15.77
C CYS A 169 -1.97 7.06 16.70
N THR A 170 -1.92 6.70 17.97
CA THR A 170 -2.99 6.95 18.96
C THR A 170 -2.59 7.98 20.03
N ARG A 171 -1.57 8.81 19.78
CA ARG A 171 -1.23 9.96 20.64
C ARG A 171 -1.70 11.26 20.01
#